data_AF-A0A0L0EW49-F1
#
_entry.id   AF-A0A0L0EW49-F1
#
_cell.length_a   1.000
_cell.length_b   1.000
_cell.length_c   1.000
_cell.angle_alpha   90.00
_cell.angle_beta   90.00
_cell.angle_gamma   90.00
#
_symmetry.space_group_name_H-M   'P 1'
#
loop_
_entity.id
_entity.type
_entity.pdbx_description
1 polymer ?
#
loop_
_entity_poly.entity_id
_entity_poly.type
_entity_poly.pdbx_seq_one_letter_code
_entity_poly.pdbx_strand_id
1 'polypeptide(L)'
;MIAIINTGCANINSVRFAFERLGVNPEVIRDPAQLGQFDRAILPGVGHASVAMKRLRDQGWDQAIADYQKPLMGICLGMQLLCEQTEKA
;
A
#
# COMPACT_ATOMS: atom_id res chain seq x y z
N MET A 1 8.48 -7.52 -10.73
CA MET A 1 7.77 -8.10 -9.57
C MET A 1 6.85 -7.05 -8.93
N ILE A 2 5.68 -7.46 -8.43
CA ILE A 2 4.68 -6.57 -7.81
C ILE A 2 4.61 -6.84 -6.30
N ALA A 3 4.71 -5.79 -5.49
CA ALA A 3 4.44 -5.85 -4.05
C ALA A 3 3.00 -5.45 -3.73
N ILE A 4 2.40 -6.11 -2.74
CA ILE A 4 1.23 -5.64 -2.01
C ILE A 4 1.70 -5.24 -0.61
N ILE A 5 1.56 -3.96 -0.29
CA ILE A 5 1.90 -3.39 1.02
C ILE A 5 0.84 -3.80 2.04
N ASN A 6 1.23 -4.53 3.08
CA ASN A 6 0.33 -4.95 4.14
C ASN A 6 0.54 -4.13 5.42
N THR A 7 -0.29 -3.10 5.58
CA THR A 7 -0.35 -2.22 6.76
C THR A 7 -1.23 -2.78 7.90
N GLY A 8 -1.74 -4.01 7.74
CA GLY A 8 -2.64 -4.66 8.69
C GLY A 8 -4.09 -4.15 8.68
N CYS A 9 -4.44 -3.24 7.77
CA CYS A 9 -5.77 -2.65 7.74
C CYS A 9 -6.67 -3.27 6.65
N ALA A 10 -6.12 -3.68 5.51
CA ALA A 10 -6.89 -4.00 4.31
C ALA A 10 -7.14 -5.50 4.08
N ASN A 11 -8.11 -5.82 3.22
CA ASN A 11 -8.35 -7.17 2.74
C ASN A 11 -7.33 -7.55 1.63
N ILE A 12 -6.16 -8.01 2.07
CA ILE A 12 -5.05 -8.39 1.18
C ILE A 12 -5.40 -9.59 0.27
N ASN A 13 -6.20 -10.54 0.78
CA ASN A 13 -6.54 -11.76 0.04
C ASN A 13 -7.36 -11.43 -1.21
N SER A 14 -8.30 -10.50 -1.13
CA SER A 14 -9.09 -10.07 -2.29
C SER A 14 -8.21 -9.46 -3.38
N VAL A 15 -7.23 -8.63 -3.00
CA VAL A 15 -6.30 -8.01 -3.94
C VAL A 15 -5.39 -9.07 -4.56
N ARG A 16 -4.80 -9.94 -3.74
CA ARG A 16 -3.93 -11.04 -4.21
C ARG A 16 -4.67 -11.93 -5.21
N PHE A 17 -5.90 -12.33 -4.89
CA PHE A 17 -6.72 -13.19 -5.76
C PHE A 17 -7.11 -12.52 -7.08
N ALA A 18 -7.33 -11.20 -7.08
CA ALA A 18 -7.56 -10.45 -8.31
C ALA A 18 -6.34 -10.50 -9.24
N PHE A 19 -5.13 -10.38 -8.71
CA PHE A 19 -3.90 -10.53 -9.50
C PHE A 19 -3.67 -11.99 -9.93
N GLU A 20 -3.90 -12.97 -9.05
CA GLU A 20 -3.77 -14.40 -9.38
C GLU A 20 -4.66 -14.77 -10.58
N ARG A 21 -5.91 -14.26 -10.62
CA ARG A 21 -6.83 -14.43 -11.75
C ARG A 21 -6.33 -13.83 -13.07
N LEU A 22 -5.46 -12.82 -13.00
CA LEU A 22 -4.80 -12.22 -14.16
C LEU A 22 -3.49 -12.92 -14.52
N GLY A 23 -3.15 -14.04 -13.86
CA GLY A 23 -1.90 -14.77 -14.07
C GLY A 23 -0.68 -14.09 -13.45
N VAL A 24 -0.90 -13.16 -12.51
CA VAL A 24 0.16 -12.42 -11.83
C VAL A 24 0.22 -12.83 -10.36
N ASN A 25 1.40 -13.16 -9.86
CA ASN A 25 1.62 -13.48 -8.45
C ASN A 25 2.34 -12.32 -7.74
N PRO A 26 1.60 -11.44 -7.05
CA PRO A 26 2.19 -10.38 -6.25
C PRO A 26 2.68 -10.93 -4.91
N GLU A 27 3.74 -10.34 -4.38
CA GLU A 27 4.26 -10.68 -3.05
C GLU A 27 3.67 -9.75 -2.00
N VAL A 28 3.27 -10.31 -0.86
CA VAL A 28 2.75 -9.52 0.26
C VAL A 28 3.89 -9.17 1.19
N ILE A 29 4.21 -7.88 1.30
CA ILE A 29 5.28 -7.38 2.16
C ILE A 29 4.71 -6.71 3.41
N ARG A 30 5.42 -6.87 4.52
CA ARG A 30 5.09 -6.28 5.83
C ARG A 30 6.20 -5.40 6.39
N ASP A 31 7.36 -5.42 5.75
CA ASP A 31 8.52 -4.63 6.12
C ASP A 31 8.77 -3.54 5.04
N PRO A 32 8.75 -2.25 5.41
CA PRO A 32 9.05 -1.15 4.48
C PRO A 32 10.42 -1.27 3.79
N ALA A 33 11.41 -1.90 4.43
CA ALA A 33 12.74 -2.08 3.86
C ALA A 33 12.74 -2.96 2.60
N GLN A 34 11.72 -3.80 2.41
CA GLN A 34 11.59 -4.67 1.25
C GLN A 34 11.06 -3.93 0.01
N LEU A 35 10.36 -2.80 0.19
CA LEU A 35 9.60 -2.13 -0.88
C LEU A 35 10.48 -1.77 -2.09
N GLY A 36 11.71 -1.30 -1.85
CA GLY A 36 12.64 -0.89 -2.91
C GLY A 36 13.00 -2.02 -3.90
N GLN A 37 12.86 -3.27 -3.49
CA GLN A 37 13.18 -4.46 -4.29
C GLN A 37 12.15 -4.74 -5.40
N PHE A 38 10.96 -4.12 -5.33
CA PHE A 38 9.87 -4.37 -6.26
C PHE A 38 9.80 -3.32 -7.37
N ASP A 39 9.37 -3.71 -8.57
CA ASP A 39 9.23 -2.82 -9.73
C ASP A 39 7.95 -2.01 -9.68
N ARG A 40 6.92 -2.54 -9.00
CA ARG A 40 5.61 -1.91 -8.82
C ARG A 40 5.07 -2.26 -7.44
N ALA A 41 4.26 -1.38 -6.88
CA ALA A 41 3.64 -1.60 -5.58
C ALA A 41 2.16 -1.25 -5.58
N ILE A 42 1.41 -1.95 -4.73
CA ILE A 42 -0.01 -1.72 -4.45
C ILE A 42 -0.12 -1.33 -2.99
N LEU A 43 -0.78 -0.21 -2.71
CA LEU A 43 -1.16 0.23 -1.38
C LEU A 43 -2.68 0.05 -1.20
N PRO A 44 -3.14 -1.09 -0.64
CA PRO A 44 -4.54 -1.27 -0.30
C PRO A 44 -4.85 -0.59 1.04
N GLY A 45 -6.04 -0.02 1.18
CA GLY A 45 -6.50 0.55 2.45
C GLY A 45 -8.02 0.42 2.63
N VAL A 46 -8.44 0.33 3.89
CA VAL A 46 -9.84 0.42 4.33
C VAL A 46 -9.91 1.17 5.67
N GLY A 47 -11.07 1.73 6.00
CA GLY A 47 -11.28 2.47 7.25
C GLY A 47 -11.10 3.98 7.07
N HIS A 48 -10.63 4.65 8.13
CA HIS A 48 -10.50 6.11 8.19
C HIS A 48 -9.07 6.56 7.86
N ALA A 49 -8.95 7.62 7.04
CA ALA A 49 -7.67 8.11 6.54
C ALA A 49 -6.69 8.52 7.66
N SER A 50 -7.18 9.23 8.69
CA SER A 50 -6.35 9.67 9.82
C SER A 50 -5.72 8.51 10.60
N VAL A 51 -6.50 7.46 10.88
CA VAL A 51 -6.03 6.25 11.57
C VAL A 51 -5.03 5.47 10.71
N ALA A 52 -5.32 5.34 9.42
CA ALA A 52 -4.43 4.65 8.48
C ALA A 52 -3.10 5.40 8.31
N MET A 53 -3.12 6.73 8.19
CA MET A 53 -1.91 7.56 8.13
C MET A 53 -1.06 7.42 9.40
N LYS A 54 -1.68 7.42 10.59
CA LYS A 54 -0.94 7.19 11.84
C LYS A 54 -0.23 5.84 11.81
N ARG A 55 -0.92 4.77 11.41
CA ARG A 55 -0.32 3.42 11.33
C ARG A 55 0.81 3.34 10.30
N LEU A 56 0.67 4.01 9.15
CA LEU A 56 1.74 4.08 8.15
C LEU A 56 3.01 4.70 8.75
N ARG A 57 2.87 5.83 9.46
CA ARG A 57 3.98 6.50 10.13
C ARG A 57 4.59 5.65 11.24
N ASP A 58 3.75 5.06 12.09
CA ASP A 58 4.21 4.20 13.20
C ASP A 58 5.01 2.98 12.69
N GLN A 59 4.72 2.51 11.47
CA GLN A 59 5.38 1.38 10.83
C GLN A 59 6.51 1.79 9.86
N GLY A 60 6.79 3.08 9.68
CA GLY A 60 7.80 3.59 8.74
C GLY A 60 7.44 3.44 7.25
N TRP A 61 6.18 3.14 6.94
CA TRP A 61 5.71 3.03 5.56
C TRP A 61 5.61 4.38 4.86
N ASP A 62 5.36 5.47 5.60
CA ASP A 62 5.25 6.82 5.06
C ASP A 62 6.53 7.23 4.33
N GLN A 63 7.69 7.05 4.97
CA GLN A 63 8.98 7.36 4.37
C GLN A 63 9.29 6.43 3.20
N ALA A 64 9.08 5.12 3.38
CA ALA A 64 9.34 4.14 2.32
C ALA A 64 8.49 4.39 1.07
N ILE A 65 7.21 4.79 1.24
CA ILE A 65 6.32 5.15 0.14
C ILE A 65 6.75 6.46 -0.52
N ALA A 66 7.14 7.48 0.26
CA ALA A 66 7.61 8.75 -0.28
C ALA A 66 8.90 8.59 -1.11
N ASP A 67 9.80 7.72 -0.67
CA ASP A 67 11.06 7.42 -1.38
C ASP A 67 10.88 6.49 -2.58
N TYR A 68 9.71 5.86 -2.73
CA TYR A 68 9.43 4.91 -3.80
C TYR A 68 9.12 5.60 -5.14
N GLN A 69 10.16 5.80 -5.95
CA GLN A 69 10.09 6.46 -7.27
C GLN A 69 9.62 5.54 -8.42
N LYS A 70 8.91 4.46 -8.11
CA LYS A 70 8.42 3.45 -9.07
C LYS A 70 6.89 3.42 -9.06
N PRO A 71 6.23 2.81 -10.06
CA PRO A 71 4.77 2.80 -10.13
C PRO A 71 4.10 2.26 -8.86
N LEU A 72 3.32 3.14 -8.21
CA LEU A 72 2.55 2.85 -7.01
C LEU A 72 1.07 3.09 -7.29
N MET A 73 0.22 2.12 -6.95
CA MET A 73 -1.23 2.24 -7.09
C MET A 73 -1.91 2.10 -5.73
N GLY A 74 -2.64 3.13 -5.33
CA GLY A 74 -3.51 3.09 -4.16
C GLY A 74 -4.89 2.49 -4.50
N ILE A 75 -5.43 1.64 -3.63
CA ILE A 75 -6.78 1.07 -3.77
C ILE A 75 -7.67 1.56 -2.63
N CYS A 76 -8.83 2.14 -2.98
CA CYS A 76 -9.81 2.69 -2.04
C CYS A 76 -9.17 3.74 -1.12
N LEU A 77 -9.12 3.50 0.19
CA LEU A 77 -8.45 4.40 1.13
C LEU A 77 -6.98 4.59 0.76
N GLY A 78 -6.31 3.56 0.24
CA GLY A 78 -4.92 3.66 -0.17
C GLY A 78 -4.67 4.73 -1.24
N MET A 79 -5.66 5.05 -2.09
CA MET A 79 -5.58 6.18 -3.02
C MET A 79 -5.62 7.52 -2.26
N GLN A 80 -6.50 7.64 -1.27
CA GLN A 80 -6.63 8.87 -0.47
C GLN A 80 -5.34 9.17 0.32
N LEU A 81 -4.65 8.14 0.81
CA LEU A 81 -3.39 8.29 1.54
C LEU A 81 -2.22 8.79 0.68
N LEU A 82 -2.34 8.74 -0.65
CA LEU A 82 -1.32 9.21 -1.59
C LEU A 82 -1.52 10.67 -2.03
N CYS A 83 -2.63 11.31 -1.64
CA CYS A 83 -2.90 12.70 -2.01
C CYS A 83 -2.18 13.69 -1.08
N GLU A 84 -1.75 14.85 -1.61
CA GLU A 84 -1.09 15.93 -0.85
C GLU A 84 -1.96 16.49 0.28
N GLN A 85 -3.28 16.39 0.15
CA GLN A 85 -4.25 16.72 1.18
C GLN A 85 -5.33 15.65 1.24
N THR A 86 -5.37 14.88 2.33
CA THR A 86 -6.65 14.33 2.81
C THR A 86 -7.39 15.47 3.49
N GLU A 87 -8.16 16.25 2.73
CA GLU A 87 -9.01 17.31 3.29
C GLU A 87 -9.99 16.72 4.33
N LYS A 88 -9.63 16.95 5.60
CA LYS A 88 -10.45 17.06 6.83
C LYS A 88 -11.50 15.99 7.13
N ALA A 89 -11.22 15.26 8.23
CA ALA A 89 -12.19 15.03 9.31
C ALA A 89 -11.43 15.04 10.65
#